data_AF-A0A2H9QIG2-F1
#
_entry.id   AF-A0A2H9QIG2-F1
#
_cell.length_a   1.000
_cell.length_b   1.000
_cell.length_c   1.000
_cell.angle_alpha   90.00
_cell.angle_beta   90.00
_cell.angle_gamma   90.00
#
_symmetry.space_group_name_H-M   'P 1'
#
loop_
_entity.id
_entity.type
_entity.pdbx_description
1 polymer ?
#
loop_
_entity_poly.entity_id
_entity_poly.type
_entity_poly.pdbx_seq_one_letter_code
_entity_poly.pdbx_strand_id
1 'polypeptide(L)'
;SNVLNHTLYTNIMNKLKSSAFKNTEPFCNIRLQGIYFADNHYYNLEYLDDPESNEYFGGNSLFSLDDFYERGGGDCEDWALVFTAQYNYLKNMCAESDYEIRINSFISEGTSDVQIAYDETWIYLDSSETSWTDYVYAYPLCGFHSGDEYGHCWVAFTKEEITSSQDISRIISDSMIVEPQGGDFVSTYEDAFEQGLKFYIIILPDDMGYKQDLDNSSSWKTYQDYSENIQKSKLNLNKIYESFKS
;
A
#
# COMPACT_ATOMS: atom_id res chain seq x y z
N SER A 1 11.21 -16.92 -20.79
CA SER A 1 10.08 -16.21 -20.19
C SER A 1 10.32 -14.70 -20.04
N ASN A 2 11.54 -14.19 -19.77
CA ASN A 2 11.76 -12.77 -19.40
C ASN A 2 11.51 -11.64 -20.44
N VAL A 3 11.27 -11.91 -21.73
CA VAL A 3 11.06 -10.83 -22.73
C VAL A 3 9.60 -10.40 -22.84
N LEU A 4 8.66 -11.29 -22.48
CA LEU A 4 7.22 -11.00 -22.52
C LEU A 4 6.79 -9.98 -21.45
N ASN A 5 7.49 -9.97 -20.30
CA ASN A 5 7.21 -9.05 -19.20
C ASN A 5 7.53 -7.59 -19.49
N HIS A 6 8.64 -7.31 -20.17
CA HIS A 6 9.08 -5.92 -20.34
C HIS A 6 8.07 -5.10 -21.15
N THR A 7 7.49 -5.69 -22.20
CA THR A 7 6.47 -5.03 -23.02
C THR A 7 5.19 -4.79 -22.22
N LEU A 8 4.73 -5.78 -21.44
CA LEU A 8 3.55 -5.65 -20.58
C LEU A 8 3.76 -4.51 -19.58
N TYR A 9 4.87 -4.52 -18.84
CA TYR A 9 5.17 -3.48 -17.85
C TYR A 9 5.36 -2.11 -18.46
N THR A 10 6.01 -2.00 -19.62
CA THR A 10 6.11 -0.72 -20.35
C THR A 10 4.72 -0.18 -20.71
N ASN A 11 3.81 -1.04 -21.14
CA ASN A 11 2.45 -0.64 -21.45
C ASN A 11 1.70 -0.18 -20.19
N ILE A 12 1.81 -0.92 -19.08
CA ILE A 12 1.18 -0.56 -17.80
C ILE A 12 1.64 0.83 -17.36
N MET A 13 2.95 1.06 -17.37
CA MET A 13 3.53 2.34 -16.98
C MET A 13 3.09 3.50 -17.89
N ASN A 14 2.91 3.26 -19.19
CA ASN A 14 2.37 4.27 -20.10
C ASN A 14 0.90 4.58 -19.81
N LYS A 15 0.09 3.58 -19.48
CA LYS A 15 -1.33 3.76 -19.10
C LYS A 15 -1.48 4.48 -17.76
N LEU A 16 -0.69 4.10 -16.76
CA LEU A 16 -0.62 4.81 -15.48
C LEU A 16 -0.24 6.29 -15.69
N LYS A 17 0.76 6.56 -16.53
CA LYS A 17 1.15 7.94 -16.85
C LYS A 17 0.02 8.75 -17.49
N SER A 18 -0.72 8.18 -18.45
CA SER A 18 -1.81 8.92 -19.08
C SER A 18 -3.00 9.15 -18.15
N SER A 19 -3.27 8.19 -17.26
CA SER A 19 -4.48 8.17 -16.43
C SER A 19 -4.32 8.86 -15.08
N ALA A 20 -3.15 8.69 -14.45
CA ALA A 20 -2.91 9.07 -13.06
C ALA A 20 -1.97 10.27 -12.90
N PHE A 21 -1.21 10.65 -13.94
CA PHE A 21 -0.16 11.66 -13.82
C PHE A 21 -0.46 12.93 -14.60
N LYS A 22 -0.37 14.10 -13.93
CA LYS A 22 -0.51 15.40 -14.59
C LYS A 22 0.36 16.48 -13.95
N ASN A 23 1.32 17.01 -14.71
CA ASN A 23 2.08 18.19 -14.30
C ASN A 23 1.30 19.46 -14.64
N THR A 24 1.02 20.28 -13.63
CA THR A 24 0.39 21.58 -13.78
C THR A 24 0.98 22.50 -12.71
N GLU A 25 1.85 23.41 -13.12
CA GLU A 25 2.58 24.30 -12.21
C GLU A 25 1.64 24.97 -11.19
N PRO A 26 1.99 24.96 -9.88
CA PRO A 26 3.25 24.48 -9.28
C PRO A 26 3.26 23.00 -8.83
N PHE A 27 2.30 22.19 -9.28
CA PHE A 27 2.07 20.83 -8.77
C PHE A 27 2.38 19.73 -9.79
N CYS A 28 2.98 18.65 -9.29
CA CYS A 28 2.96 17.34 -9.92
C CYS A 28 1.79 16.54 -9.33
N ASN A 29 0.72 16.39 -10.10
CA ASN A 29 -0.52 15.77 -9.61
C ASN A 29 -0.50 14.27 -9.85
N ILE A 30 -0.71 13.48 -8.79
CA ILE A 30 -0.93 12.04 -8.84
C ILE A 30 -2.38 11.77 -8.43
N ARG A 31 -3.17 11.25 -9.37
CA ARG A 31 -4.59 10.91 -9.20
C ARG A 31 -4.71 9.43 -8.87
N LEU A 32 -5.08 9.09 -7.64
CA LEU A 32 -5.09 7.71 -7.16
C LEU A 32 -6.10 6.85 -7.92
N GLN A 33 -7.27 7.38 -8.24
CA GLN A 33 -8.27 6.70 -9.08
C GLN A 33 -7.79 6.43 -10.51
N GLY A 34 -6.81 7.20 -10.99
CA GLY A 34 -6.17 6.96 -12.28
C GLY A 34 -5.37 5.66 -12.30
N ILE A 35 -4.90 5.19 -11.14
CA ILE A 35 -4.22 3.91 -10.97
C ILE A 35 -5.25 2.78 -11.16
N TYR A 36 -6.33 2.80 -10.38
CA TYR A 36 -7.43 1.85 -10.51
C TYR A 36 -8.01 1.81 -11.92
N PHE A 37 -8.24 2.98 -12.53
CA PHE A 37 -8.72 3.06 -13.91
C PHE A 37 -7.76 2.36 -14.89
N ALA A 38 -6.45 2.60 -14.75
CA ALA A 38 -5.48 1.97 -15.65
C ALA A 38 -5.53 0.44 -15.54
N ASP A 39 -5.60 -0.08 -14.32
CA ASP A 39 -5.64 -1.51 -14.03
C ASP A 39 -6.96 -2.17 -14.46
N ASN A 40 -8.10 -1.62 -14.06
CA ASN A 40 -9.40 -2.19 -14.38
C ASN A 40 -9.72 -2.06 -15.89
N HIS A 41 -9.55 -0.87 -16.48
CA HIS A 41 -9.99 -0.62 -17.84
C HIS A 41 -9.08 -1.24 -18.92
N TYR A 42 -7.76 -1.19 -18.74
CA TYR A 42 -6.83 -1.69 -19.76
C TYR A 42 -6.37 -3.12 -19.52
N TYR A 43 -6.45 -3.62 -18.28
CA TYR A 43 -5.95 -4.94 -17.92
C TYR A 43 -7.02 -5.87 -17.32
N ASN A 44 -8.27 -5.39 -17.17
CA ASN A 44 -9.38 -6.16 -16.59
C ASN A 44 -9.02 -6.77 -15.23
N LEU A 45 -8.29 -5.99 -14.41
CA LEU A 45 -7.97 -6.42 -13.06
C LEU A 45 -9.22 -6.28 -12.17
N GLU A 46 -9.48 -7.32 -11.40
CA GLU A 46 -10.61 -7.45 -10.49
C GLU A 46 -10.12 -7.80 -9.09
N TYR A 47 -10.92 -7.46 -8.08
CA TYR A 47 -10.69 -7.96 -6.73
C TYR A 47 -11.11 -9.42 -6.69
N LEU A 48 -10.16 -10.30 -6.37
CA LEU A 48 -10.38 -11.73 -6.27
C LEU A 48 -10.44 -12.07 -4.79
N ASP A 49 -11.65 -12.06 -4.21
CA ASP A 49 -11.87 -12.69 -2.91
C ASP A 49 -11.35 -14.11 -2.99
N ASP A 50 -10.47 -14.50 -2.06
CA ASP A 50 -9.83 -15.82 -2.03
C ASP A 50 -10.95 -16.88 -1.91
N PRO A 51 -11.41 -17.47 -3.03
CA PRO A 51 -12.75 -18.03 -3.08
C PRO A 51 -12.60 -19.48 -2.73
N GLU A 52 -12.62 -19.82 -1.44
CA GLU A 52 -12.38 -21.19 -0.99
C GLU A 52 -11.11 -21.72 -1.67
N SER A 53 -9.92 -21.23 -1.30
CA SER A 53 -8.66 -21.73 -1.86
C SER A 53 -8.71 -23.25 -1.93
N ASN A 54 -8.96 -23.77 -3.13
CA ASN A 54 -8.99 -25.18 -3.42
C ASN A 54 -7.71 -25.70 -2.76
N GLU A 55 -7.82 -26.71 -1.89
CA GLU A 55 -6.74 -27.31 -1.10
C GLU A 55 -5.46 -27.65 -1.90
N TYR A 56 -5.52 -27.52 -3.23
CA TYR A 56 -4.47 -27.72 -4.20
C TYR A 56 -3.56 -26.53 -4.52
N PHE A 57 -3.91 -25.27 -4.19
CA PHE A 57 -3.06 -24.11 -4.52
C PHE A 57 -2.56 -23.27 -3.34
N GLY A 58 -2.79 -23.66 -2.09
CA GLY A 58 -2.11 -23.10 -0.91
C GLY A 58 -2.39 -21.61 -0.65
N GLY A 59 -3.17 -21.32 0.39
CA GLY A 59 -3.72 -20.00 0.66
C GLY A 59 -2.75 -18.88 1.02
N ASN A 60 -3.30 -17.67 1.20
CA ASN A 60 -2.67 -16.48 1.76
C ASN A 60 -1.21 -16.27 1.32
N SER A 61 -0.95 -16.36 0.01
CA SER A 61 0.37 -16.15 -0.56
C SER A 61 0.36 -14.91 -1.44
N LEU A 62 1.28 -13.99 -1.19
CA LEU A 62 1.49 -12.82 -2.05
C LEU A 62 1.85 -13.25 -3.48
N PHE A 63 1.13 -12.72 -4.46
CA PHE A 63 1.41 -12.98 -5.86
C PHE A 63 2.64 -12.22 -6.33
N SER A 64 3.39 -12.84 -7.24
CA SER A 64 4.34 -12.07 -8.05
C SER A 64 3.56 -11.12 -8.96
N LEU A 65 4.21 -10.06 -9.43
CA LEU A 65 3.56 -9.12 -10.35
C LEU A 65 3.09 -9.82 -11.64
N ASP A 66 3.87 -10.79 -12.13
CA ASP A 66 3.48 -11.63 -13.27
C ASP A 66 2.20 -12.40 -12.97
N ASP A 67 2.14 -13.08 -11.82
CA ASP A 67 0.98 -13.88 -11.41
C ASP A 67 -0.28 -13.02 -11.21
N PHE A 68 -0.13 -11.84 -10.61
CA PHE A 68 -1.25 -10.90 -10.40
C PHE A 68 -1.89 -10.48 -11.72
N TYR A 69 -1.09 -10.07 -12.71
CA TYR A 69 -1.61 -9.69 -14.03
C TYR A 69 -2.10 -10.90 -14.85
N GLU A 70 -1.45 -12.07 -14.74
CA GLU A 70 -1.91 -13.30 -15.43
C GLU A 70 -3.25 -13.80 -14.90
N ARG A 71 -3.51 -13.63 -13.59
CA ARG A 71 -4.77 -13.99 -12.94
C ARG A 71 -5.87 -12.97 -13.13
N GLY A 72 -5.53 -11.76 -13.56
CA GLY A 72 -6.48 -10.66 -13.65
C GLY A 72 -6.81 -10.05 -12.29
N GLY A 73 -5.87 -10.07 -11.33
CA GLY A 73 -6.04 -9.48 -10.01
C GLY A 73 -5.55 -10.37 -8.86
N GLY A 74 -5.93 -9.98 -7.65
CA GLY A 74 -5.59 -10.63 -6.38
C GLY A 74 -6.51 -10.15 -5.26
N ASP A 75 -6.19 -10.52 -4.04
CA ASP A 75 -6.91 -10.11 -2.83
C ASP A 75 -6.37 -8.79 -2.25
N CYS A 76 -6.72 -8.45 -1.01
CA CYS A 76 -6.49 -7.12 -0.45
C CYS A 76 -5.00 -6.79 -0.30
N GLU A 77 -4.16 -7.76 0.05
CA GLU A 77 -2.72 -7.57 0.21
C GLU A 77 -2.02 -7.39 -1.14
N ASP A 78 -2.42 -8.14 -2.16
CA ASP A 78 -1.87 -8.03 -3.50
C ASP A 78 -2.20 -6.66 -4.11
N TRP A 79 -3.46 -6.22 -3.98
CA TRP A 79 -3.88 -4.89 -4.43
C TRP A 79 -3.13 -3.77 -3.72
N ALA A 80 -2.98 -3.84 -2.39
CA ALA A 80 -2.25 -2.82 -1.63
C ALA A 80 -0.77 -2.73 -2.07
N LEU A 81 -0.14 -3.86 -2.38
CA LEU A 81 1.24 -3.93 -2.87
C LEU A 81 1.38 -3.36 -4.29
N VAL A 82 0.55 -3.81 -5.23
CA VAL A 82 0.59 -3.35 -6.62
C VAL A 82 0.29 -1.86 -6.70
N PHE A 83 -0.76 -1.39 -6.01
CA PHE A 83 -1.10 0.02 -5.92
C PHE A 83 0.08 0.85 -5.38
N THR A 84 0.73 0.39 -4.30
CA THR A 84 1.88 1.09 -3.71
C THR A 84 3.06 1.15 -4.68
N ALA A 85 3.33 0.06 -5.42
CA ALA A 85 4.39 0.02 -6.42
C ALA A 85 4.13 1.01 -7.56
N GLN A 86 2.90 1.06 -8.07
CA GLN A 86 2.48 1.97 -9.13
C GLN A 86 2.50 3.43 -8.65
N TYR A 87 2.02 3.70 -7.44
CA TYR A 87 2.14 5.02 -6.81
C TYR A 87 3.60 5.46 -6.72
N ASN A 88 4.49 4.58 -6.25
CA ASN A 88 5.92 4.90 -6.13
C ASN A 88 6.57 5.18 -7.49
N TYR A 89 6.15 4.49 -8.56
CA TYR A 89 6.56 4.82 -9.92
C TYR A 89 6.14 6.26 -10.31
N LEU A 90 4.89 6.63 -10.07
CA LEU A 90 4.39 7.98 -10.35
C LEU A 90 5.05 9.06 -9.49
N LYS A 91 5.30 8.76 -8.21
CA LYS A 91 6.05 9.61 -7.27
C LYS A 91 7.47 9.86 -7.78
N ASN A 92 8.16 8.83 -8.26
CA ASN A 92 9.50 8.97 -8.82
C ASN A 92 9.49 9.85 -10.08
N MET A 93 8.46 9.76 -10.92
CA MET A 93 8.31 10.68 -12.04
C MET A 93 8.10 12.14 -11.60
N CYS A 94 7.38 12.37 -10.48
CA CYS A 94 7.27 13.72 -9.92
C CYS A 94 8.61 14.24 -9.40
N ALA A 95 9.47 13.39 -8.85
CA ALA A 95 10.79 13.77 -8.37
C ALA A 95 11.74 14.25 -9.50
N GLU A 96 11.42 13.94 -10.76
CA GLU A 96 12.11 14.50 -11.94
C GLU A 96 11.66 15.93 -12.27
N SER A 97 10.62 16.44 -11.60
CA SER A 97 10.13 17.81 -11.72
C SER A 97 10.47 18.64 -10.47
N ASP A 98 10.61 19.96 -10.62
CA ASP A 98 10.77 20.89 -9.48
C ASP A 98 9.43 21.22 -8.79
N TYR A 99 8.37 20.47 -9.10
CA TYR A 99 7.01 20.74 -8.63
C TYR A 99 6.70 19.99 -7.34
N GLU A 100 5.84 20.58 -6.51
CA GLU A 100 5.36 19.95 -5.29
C GLU A 100 4.41 18.80 -5.66
N ILE A 101 4.58 17.64 -5.03
CA ILE A 101 3.68 16.50 -5.25
C ILE A 101 2.33 16.85 -4.64
N ARG A 102 1.27 16.74 -5.44
CA ARG A 102 -0.12 16.79 -4.98
C ARG A 102 -0.78 15.46 -5.27
N ILE A 103 -1.31 14.83 -4.23
CA ILE A 103 -2.09 13.61 -4.38
C ILE A 103 -3.57 14.01 -4.42
N ASN A 104 -4.28 13.49 -5.42
CA ASN A 104 -5.71 13.67 -5.59
C ASN A 104 -6.42 12.34 -5.37
N SER A 105 -7.46 12.37 -4.56
CA SER A 105 -8.29 11.22 -4.17
C SER A 105 -9.74 11.68 -4.07
N PHE A 106 -10.66 10.76 -3.81
CA PHE A 106 -12.09 11.06 -3.68
C PHE A 106 -12.66 10.51 -2.38
N ILE A 107 -13.74 11.12 -1.91
CA ILE A 107 -14.55 10.62 -0.81
C ILE A 107 -15.83 10.07 -1.45
N SER A 108 -16.09 8.76 -1.28
CA SER A 108 -17.31 8.14 -1.78
C SER A 108 -18.51 8.56 -0.93
N GLU A 109 -19.51 9.22 -1.52
CA GLU A 109 -20.72 9.71 -0.83
C GLU A 109 -21.95 8.80 -1.04
N GLY A 110 -21.79 7.65 -1.72
CA GLY A 110 -22.90 6.74 -2.04
C GLY A 110 -22.50 5.46 -2.78
N THR A 111 -23.48 4.80 -3.41
CA THR A 111 -23.31 3.53 -4.16
C THR A 111 -22.75 3.75 -5.59
N SER A 112 -21.96 4.80 -5.80
CA SER A 112 -21.85 5.51 -7.08
C SER A 112 -21.39 4.66 -8.26
N ASP A 113 -22.21 4.68 -9.33
CA ASP A 113 -21.81 4.34 -10.68
C ASP A 113 -20.67 5.27 -11.14
N VAL A 114 -19.66 4.69 -11.82
CA VAL A 114 -18.58 5.46 -12.44
C VAL A 114 -18.95 5.82 -13.87
N GLN A 115 -18.76 7.09 -14.26
CA GLN A 115 -18.88 7.50 -15.66
C GLN A 115 -17.52 7.78 -16.29
N ILE A 116 -17.32 7.24 -17.48
CA ILE A 116 -16.18 7.57 -18.34
C ILE A 116 -16.51 8.88 -19.07
N ALA A 117 -15.80 9.95 -18.75
CA ALA A 117 -15.85 11.19 -19.51
C ALA A 117 -15.25 10.99 -20.91
N TYR A 118 -15.66 11.83 -21.86
CA TYR A 118 -15.27 11.76 -23.28
C TYR A 118 -13.76 11.86 -23.55
N ASP A 119 -12.94 12.20 -22.55
CA ASP A 119 -11.49 12.27 -22.60
C ASP A 119 -10.78 11.09 -21.90
N GLU A 120 -11.49 9.96 -21.72
CA GLU A 120 -11.02 8.78 -20.97
C GLU A 120 -10.80 9.04 -19.47
N THR A 121 -11.33 10.14 -18.91
CA THR A 121 -11.27 10.40 -17.46
C THR A 121 -12.46 9.74 -16.73
N TRP A 122 -12.20 8.93 -15.70
CA TRP A 122 -13.27 8.41 -14.82
C TRP A 122 -13.74 9.50 -13.86
N ILE A 123 -15.06 9.72 -13.82
CA ILE A 123 -15.73 10.63 -12.89
C ILE A 123 -16.69 9.80 -12.03
N TYR A 124 -16.50 9.85 -10.72
CA TYR A 124 -17.45 9.33 -9.75
C TYR A 124 -18.56 10.38 -9.57
N LEU A 125 -19.80 10.03 -9.92
CA LEU A 125 -20.90 10.99 -9.97
C LEU A 125 -21.35 11.52 -8.60
N ASP A 126 -21.18 10.71 -7.55
CA ASP A 126 -21.52 11.06 -6.17
C ASP A 126 -20.28 10.99 -5.27
N SER A 127 -19.29 11.80 -5.61
CA SER A 127 -18.04 11.89 -4.86
C SER A 127 -17.59 13.33 -4.70
N SER A 128 -16.86 13.60 -3.61
CA SER A 128 -16.13 14.84 -3.44
C SER A 128 -14.63 14.63 -3.64
N GLU A 129 -13.98 15.57 -4.32
CA GLU A 129 -12.52 15.56 -4.46
C GLU A 129 -11.85 15.96 -3.15
N THR A 130 -10.78 15.26 -2.80
CA THR A 130 -9.85 15.64 -1.75
C THR A 130 -8.42 15.61 -2.28
N SER A 131 -7.55 16.45 -1.70
CA SER A 131 -6.15 16.49 -2.11
C SER A 131 -5.23 16.93 -0.99
N TRP A 132 -3.99 16.45 -1.03
CA TRP A 132 -2.96 16.76 -0.04
C TRP A 132 -1.58 16.80 -0.71
N THR A 133 -0.63 17.53 -0.11
CA THR A 133 0.73 17.67 -0.66
C THR A 133 1.83 17.11 0.24
N ASP A 134 1.61 17.08 1.55
CA ASP A 134 2.66 16.65 2.50
C ASP A 134 2.75 15.13 2.67
N TYR A 135 1.69 14.36 2.38
CA TYR A 135 1.62 12.92 2.68
C TYR A 135 2.10 12.07 1.50
N VAL A 136 3.42 11.98 1.29
CA VAL A 136 4.01 11.40 0.07
C VAL A 136 4.64 10.01 0.25
N TYR A 137 4.61 9.43 1.44
CA TYR A 137 5.14 8.07 1.68
C TYR A 137 3.99 7.09 1.87
N ALA A 138 3.86 6.14 0.94
CA ALA A 138 2.80 5.15 0.91
C ALA A 138 3.26 3.82 1.53
N TYR A 139 2.45 3.26 2.43
CA TYR A 139 2.71 2.01 3.11
C TYR A 139 1.45 1.13 3.15
N PRO A 140 1.47 -0.11 2.63
CA PRO A 140 0.40 -1.07 2.84
C PRO A 140 0.20 -1.33 4.35
N LEU A 141 -1.03 -1.24 4.81
CA LEU A 141 -1.46 -1.53 6.18
C LEU A 141 -2.55 -2.59 6.18
N CYS A 142 -2.31 -3.71 6.85
CA CYS A 142 -3.30 -4.78 6.96
C CYS A 142 -3.78 -4.93 8.41
N GLY A 143 -5.08 -5.17 8.54
CA GLY A 143 -5.78 -5.09 9.81
C GLY A 143 -7.18 -5.68 9.78
N PHE A 144 -7.97 -5.33 10.78
CA PHE A 144 -9.37 -5.73 10.91
C PHE A 144 -10.19 -4.54 11.39
N HIS A 145 -11.43 -4.42 10.94
CA HIS A 145 -12.42 -3.59 11.59
C HIS A 145 -13.03 -4.33 12.79
N SER A 146 -13.40 -3.61 13.84
CA SER A 146 -13.98 -4.23 15.04
C SER A 146 -15.37 -4.79 14.74
N GLY A 147 -15.46 -6.13 14.65
CA GLY A 147 -16.70 -6.83 14.34
C GLY A 147 -16.66 -7.59 13.01
N ASP A 148 -15.63 -7.39 12.21
CA ASP A 148 -15.43 -8.11 10.96
C ASP A 148 -14.81 -9.49 11.20
N GLU A 149 -15.24 -10.47 10.39
CA GLU A 149 -14.70 -11.83 10.42
C GLU A 149 -13.43 -11.97 9.56
N TYR A 150 -13.19 -11.03 8.64
CA TYR A 150 -12.10 -11.07 7.66
C TYR A 150 -11.17 -9.86 7.82
N GLY A 151 -9.89 -10.07 7.49
CA GLY A 151 -8.91 -8.99 7.45
C GLY A 151 -9.11 -8.15 6.20
N HIS A 152 -8.58 -6.93 6.22
CA HIS A 152 -8.55 -6.05 5.06
C HIS A 152 -7.24 -5.25 5.05
N CYS A 153 -6.83 -4.82 3.86
CA CYS A 153 -5.62 -4.04 3.65
C CYS A 153 -5.94 -2.69 2.99
N TRP A 154 -5.30 -1.66 3.50
CA TRP A 154 -5.36 -0.28 3.01
C TRP A 154 -3.95 0.22 2.69
N VAL A 155 -3.85 1.44 2.16
CA VAL A 155 -2.57 2.14 2.00
C VAL A 155 -2.58 3.41 2.82
N ALA A 156 -1.62 3.55 3.72
CA ALA A 156 -1.39 4.77 4.49
C ALA A 156 -0.41 5.68 3.77
N PHE A 157 -0.81 6.92 3.56
CA PHE A 157 0.04 8.00 3.08
C PHE A 157 0.48 8.85 4.28
N THR A 158 1.78 8.98 4.49
CA THR A 158 2.38 9.64 5.66
C THR A 158 3.27 10.81 5.22
N LYS A 159 3.51 11.76 6.13
CA LYS A 159 4.39 12.92 5.89
C LYS A 159 5.87 12.60 5.97
N GLU A 160 6.21 11.59 6.77
CA GLU A 160 7.60 11.22 7.09
C GLU A 160 7.87 9.79 6.63
N GLU A 161 9.12 9.53 6.23
CA GLU A 161 9.56 8.18 5.94
C GLU A 161 9.75 7.38 7.23
N ILE A 162 9.19 6.17 7.27
CA ILE A 162 9.44 5.20 8.34
C ILE A 162 10.79 4.53 8.10
N THR A 163 11.78 4.87 8.93
CA THR A 163 13.13 4.30 8.86
C THR A 163 13.45 3.35 10.02
N SER A 164 12.57 3.27 11.02
CA SER A 164 12.74 2.41 12.19
C SER A 164 11.39 1.93 12.74
N SER A 165 11.40 0.79 13.45
CA SER A 165 10.20 0.25 14.08
C SER A 165 9.62 1.16 15.18
N GLN A 166 10.47 1.98 15.82
CA GLN A 166 10.06 2.90 16.87
C GLN A 166 9.27 4.09 16.31
N ASP A 167 9.47 4.44 15.04
CA ASP A 167 8.78 5.55 14.40
C ASP A 167 7.38 5.19 13.90
N ILE A 168 7.12 3.90 13.65
CA ILE A 168 5.90 3.42 13.00
C ILE A 168 4.63 4.00 13.64
N SER A 169 4.47 3.86 14.96
CA SER A 169 3.27 4.35 15.67
C SER A 169 3.07 5.86 15.50
N ARG A 170 4.14 6.65 15.64
CA ARG A 170 4.09 8.11 15.58
C ARG A 170 3.77 8.56 14.15
N ILE A 171 4.46 8.00 13.16
CA ILE A 171 4.31 8.41 11.76
C ILE A 171 2.96 7.98 11.20
N ILE A 172 2.53 6.73 11.44
CA ILE A 172 1.24 6.25 10.93
C ILE A 172 0.07 7.02 11.57
N SER A 173 0.19 7.46 12.83
CA SER A 173 -0.92 8.17 13.50
C SER A 173 -1.35 9.47 12.81
N ASP A 174 -0.46 10.08 12.03
CA ASP A 174 -0.75 11.22 11.15
C ASP A 174 -0.63 10.75 9.69
N SER A 175 -1.56 9.90 9.26
CA SER A 175 -1.64 9.40 7.90
C SER A 175 -3.05 9.51 7.29
N MET A 176 -3.08 9.61 5.97
CA MET A 176 -4.29 9.49 5.16
C MET A 176 -4.43 8.03 4.74
N ILE A 177 -5.59 7.42 4.99
CA ILE A 177 -5.87 6.02 4.66
C ILE A 177 -6.66 5.96 3.36
N VAL A 178 -6.20 5.14 2.43
CA VAL A 178 -6.78 4.97 1.09
C VAL A 178 -7.10 3.51 0.82
N GLU A 179 -8.23 3.28 0.16
CA GLU A 179 -8.63 1.99 -0.40
C GLU A 179 -7.94 1.75 -1.75
N PRO A 180 -7.01 0.78 -1.88
CA PRO A 180 -6.22 0.62 -3.10
C PRO A 180 -7.04 0.18 -4.32
N GLN A 181 -8.18 -0.49 -4.12
CA GLN A 181 -9.08 -1.00 -5.16
C GLN A 181 -9.89 0.10 -5.85
N GLY A 182 -9.87 1.33 -5.34
CA GLY A 182 -10.53 2.48 -5.98
C GLY A 182 -9.66 3.74 -6.02
N GLY A 183 -8.61 3.78 -5.20
CA GLY A 183 -7.89 5.02 -4.92
C GLY A 183 -8.72 6.01 -4.12
N ASP A 184 -9.67 5.51 -3.31
CA ASP A 184 -10.60 6.32 -2.53
C ASP A 184 -9.99 6.67 -1.17
N PHE A 185 -10.19 7.92 -0.73
CA PHE A 185 -9.86 8.34 0.62
C PHE A 185 -10.90 7.77 1.58
N VAL A 186 -10.43 6.96 2.53
CA VAL A 186 -11.29 6.34 3.55
C VAL A 186 -11.44 7.29 4.73
N SER A 187 -10.33 7.64 5.37
CA SER A 187 -10.29 8.54 6.53
C SER A 187 -8.86 8.93 6.88
N THR A 188 -8.68 9.73 7.93
CA THR A 188 -7.39 9.77 8.64
C THR A 188 -7.19 8.50 9.48
N TYR A 189 -5.95 8.18 9.85
CA TYR A 189 -5.69 7.05 10.75
C TYR A 189 -6.40 7.20 12.11
N GLU A 190 -6.41 8.41 12.68
CA GLU A 190 -7.05 8.69 13.97
C GLU A 190 -8.54 8.37 13.89
N ASP A 191 -9.24 8.88 12.87
CA ASP A 191 -10.67 8.61 12.66
C ASP A 191 -10.93 7.11 12.40
N ALA A 192 -10.09 6.45 11.60
CA ALA A 192 -10.18 5.00 11.35
C ALA A 192 -10.07 4.21 12.66
N PHE A 193 -9.10 4.58 13.50
CA PHE A 193 -8.87 3.92 14.78
C PHE A 193 -10.04 4.11 15.74
N GLU A 194 -10.62 5.32 15.81
CA GLU A 194 -11.81 5.60 16.61
C GLU A 194 -13.04 4.83 16.13
N GLN A 195 -13.15 4.60 14.81
CA GLN A 195 -14.18 3.75 14.20
C GLN A 195 -13.92 2.26 14.42
N GLY A 196 -12.81 1.88 15.05
CA GLY A 196 -12.51 0.51 15.42
C GLY A 196 -11.64 -0.25 14.44
N LEU A 197 -11.03 0.42 13.44
CA LEU A 197 -10.00 -0.19 12.60
C LEU A 197 -8.73 -0.42 13.42
N LYS A 198 -8.19 -1.62 13.32
CA LYS A 198 -6.96 -2.03 14.00
C LYS A 198 -5.99 -2.61 13.00
N PHE A 199 -4.85 -1.95 12.84
CA PHE A 199 -3.76 -2.40 11.98
C PHE A 199 -2.75 -3.22 12.76
N TYR A 200 -2.33 -4.34 12.18
CA TYR A 200 -1.39 -5.29 12.79
C TYR A 200 -0.16 -5.52 11.94
N ILE A 201 -0.22 -5.24 10.63
CA ILE A 201 0.88 -5.41 9.70
C ILE A 201 1.06 -4.10 8.93
N ILE A 202 2.31 -3.69 8.74
CA ILE A 202 2.73 -2.66 7.80
C ILE A 202 3.83 -3.23 6.91
N ILE A 203 3.77 -2.96 5.61
CA ILE A 203 4.84 -3.31 4.67
C ILE A 203 5.70 -2.07 4.42
N LEU A 204 7.00 -2.18 4.71
CA LEU A 204 8.00 -1.15 4.48
C LEU A 204 8.78 -1.48 3.19
N PRO A 205 9.52 -0.52 2.58
CA PRO A 205 10.26 -0.77 1.34
C PRO A 205 11.19 -1.99 1.40
N ASP A 206 11.85 -2.21 2.54
CA ASP A 206 12.86 -3.25 2.72
C ASP A 206 12.57 -4.17 3.93
N ASP A 207 11.40 -4.05 4.55
CA ASP A 207 11.06 -4.78 5.79
C ASP A 207 9.53 -4.93 5.94
N MET A 208 9.10 -5.69 6.94
CA MET A 208 7.70 -5.80 7.34
C MET A 208 7.59 -5.57 8.84
N GLY A 209 6.76 -4.60 9.22
CA GLY A 209 6.41 -4.33 10.60
C GLY A 209 5.17 -5.11 11.02
N TYR A 210 5.17 -5.61 12.24
CA TYR A 210 3.98 -6.15 12.88
C TYR A 210 3.81 -5.60 14.28
N LYS A 211 2.54 -5.48 14.69
CA LYS A 211 2.16 -4.95 16.00
C LYS A 211 2.20 -6.08 17.02
N GLN A 212 3.10 -5.96 17.98
CA GLN A 212 3.28 -6.92 19.06
C GLN A 212 2.63 -6.39 20.34
N ASP A 213 1.64 -7.11 20.86
CA ASP A 213 0.97 -6.81 22.12
C ASP A 213 1.58 -7.67 23.25
N LEU A 214 2.27 -7.04 24.20
CA LEU A 214 2.88 -7.68 25.38
C LEU A 214 2.54 -6.91 26.65
N ASP A 215 2.04 -7.60 27.67
CA ASP A 215 1.92 -7.12 29.06
C ASP A 215 1.37 -5.67 29.21
N ASN A 216 0.25 -5.37 28.54
CA ASN A 216 -0.42 -4.05 28.49
C ASN A 216 0.31 -2.96 27.68
N SER A 217 1.28 -3.33 26.85
CA SER A 217 1.92 -2.45 25.89
C SER A 217 1.78 -3.00 24.48
N SER A 218 1.58 -2.11 23.51
CA SER A 218 1.61 -2.44 22.10
C SER A 218 2.80 -1.73 21.49
N SER A 219 3.63 -2.46 20.76
CA SER A 219 4.78 -1.89 20.05
C SER A 219 4.94 -2.54 18.69
N TRP A 220 5.35 -1.75 17.70
CA TRP A 220 5.74 -2.31 16.42
C TRP A 220 7.11 -2.97 16.52
N LYS A 221 7.24 -4.10 15.81
CA LYS A 221 8.49 -4.82 15.59
C LYS A 221 8.64 -5.11 14.12
N THR A 222 9.84 -5.00 13.60
CA THR A 222 10.10 -5.39 12.20
C THR A 222 10.98 -6.64 12.12
N TYR A 223 11.09 -7.25 10.95
CA TYR A 223 11.99 -8.41 10.78
C TYR A 223 13.45 -8.03 11.04
N GLN A 224 13.86 -6.81 10.69
CA GLN A 224 15.18 -6.29 11.03
C GLN A 224 15.43 -6.28 12.54
N ASP A 225 14.47 -5.85 13.37
CA ASP A 225 14.60 -5.91 14.84
C ASP A 225 14.90 -7.34 15.33
N TYR A 226 14.22 -8.34 14.76
CA TYR A 226 14.44 -9.75 15.09
C TYR A 226 15.84 -10.20 14.67
N SER A 227 16.24 -9.89 13.43
CA SER A 227 17.55 -10.23 12.90
C SER A 227 18.67 -9.66 13.78
N GLU A 228 18.58 -8.38 14.16
CA GLU A 228 19.54 -7.74 15.04
C GLU A 228 19.61 -8.39 16.43
N ASN A 229 18.46 -8.75 17.01
CA ASN A 229 18.40 -9.41 18.30
C ASN A 229 19.01 -10.83 18.27
N ILE A 230 18.82 -11.57 17.17
CA ILE A 230 19.47 -12.86 16.95
C ILE A 230 20.99 -12.69 16.86
N GLN A 231 21.48 -11.68 16.13
CA GLN A 231 22.93 -11.43 16.03
C GLN A 231 23.54 -11.04 17.38
N LYS A 232 22.88 -10.16 18.14
CA LYS A 232 23.30 -9.80 19.51
C LYS A 232 23.35 -11.04 20.42
N SER A 233 22.35 -11.91 20.33
CA SER A 233 22.30 -13.15 21.12
C SER A 233 23.42 -14.13 20.74
N LYS A 234 23.71 -14.30 19.44
CA LYS A 234 24.84 -15.12 18.96
C LYS A 234 26.18 -14.59 19.48
N LEU A 235 26.40 -13.28 19.45
CA LEU A 235 27.61 -12.66 19.98
C LEU A 235 27.76 -12.90 21.49
N ASN A 236 26.67 -12.80 22.25
CA ASN A 236 26.68 -13.07 23.68
C ASN A 236 26.94 -14.54 24.01
N LEU A 237 26.32 -15.47 23.28
CA LEU A 237 26.57 -16.91 23.43
C LEU A 237 28.03 -17.25 23.13
N ASN A 238 28.62 -16.67 22.10
CA ASN A 238 30.04 -16.86 21.77
C ASN A 238 30.95 -16.36 22.90
N LYS A 239 30.67 -15.21 23.51
CA LYS A 239 31.43 -14.69 24.66
C LYS A 239 31.35 -15.64 25.86
N ILE A 240 30.16 -16.16 26.17
CA ILE A 240 29.95 -17.14 27.24
C ILE A 240 30.74 -18.43 26.94
N TYR A 241 30.63 -18.95 25.72
CA TYR A 241 31.35 -20.15 25.30
C TYR A 241 32.88 -20.03 25.42
N GLU A 242 33.45 -18.91 24.97
CA GLU A 242 34.90 -18.66 25.08
C GLU A 242 35.35 -18.53 26.54
N SER A 243 34.50 -18.00 27.44
CA SER A 243 34.82 -17.92 28.87
C SER A 243 34.89 -19.29 29.57
N PHE A 244 34.26 -20.33 28.99
CA PHE A 244 34.37 -21.70 29.49
C PHE A 244 35.59 -22.46 28.94
N LYS A 245 36.27 -21.91 27.92
CA LYS A 245 37.50 -22.49 27.37
C LYS A 245 38.76 -22.02 28.08
N SER A 246 38.71 -20.84 28.71
CA SER A 246 39.79 -20.24 29.50
C SER A 246 39.85 -20.80 30.91
#